data_AF-A0A1H4PCS6-F1
#
_entry.id   AF-A0A1H4PCS6-F1
#
_cell.length_a   1.000
_cell.length_b   1.000
_cell.length_c   1.000
_cell.angle_alpha   90.00
_cell.angle_beta   90.00
_cell.angle_gamma   90.00
#
_symmetry.space_group_name_H-M   'P 1'
#
loop_
_entity.id
_entity.type
_entity.pdbx_description
1 polymer ?
#
loop_
_entity_poly.entity_id
_entity_poly.type
_entity_poly.pdbx_seq_one_letter_code
_entity_poly.pdbx_strand_id
1 'polypeptide(L)'
;MSIDRVLQRPPQERDDNYLLEPYGKVYVTDGGLRQTTLWEHPGLDINTPTVPRYPEAGFAHRYADHLITEVCAFVGEDDDTGINADDVLARGCEPFHGPGAYNIPGPDGEVTITVYHIS
;
A
#
# COMPACT_ATOMS: atom_id res chain seq x y z
N MET A 1 16.58 5.70 -3.70
CA MET A 1 15.34 5.23 -4.37
C MET A 1 14.16 5.67 -3.54
N SER A 2 13.14 6.28 -4.13
CA SER A 2 11.96 6.78 -3.43
C SER A 2 10.69 6.27 -4.08
N ILE A 3 9.60 6.15 -3.33
CA ILE A 3 8.32 5.67 -3.82
C ILE A 3 7.26 6.75 -3.55
N ASP A 4 6.50 7.12 -4.58
CA ASP A 4 5.62 8.30 -4.54
C ASP A 4 4.14 7.96 -4.67
N ARG A 5 3.78 6.71 -4.99
CA ARG A 5 2.37 6.42 -5.32
C ARG A 5 1.96 5.02 -4.93
N VAL A 6 0.88 4.92 -4.16
CA VAL A 6 0.02 3.75 -3.95
C VAL A 6 -1.30 4.10 -4.65
N LEU A 7 -1.60 3.51 -5.82
CA LEU A 7 -2.95 3.60 -6.39
C LEU A 7 -3.74 2.37 -5.95
N GLN A 8 -4.86 2.61 -5.28
CA GLN A 8 -5.86 1.60 -4.99
C GLN A 8 -7.01 1.78 -5.96
N ARG A 9 -7.55 0.66 -6.43
CA ARG A 9 -8.78 0.65 -7.23
C ARG A 9 -9.65 -0.51 -6.78
N PRO A 10 -10.40 -0.37 -5.67
CA PRO A 10 -11.38 -1.39 -5.31
C PRO A 10 -12.52 -1.39 -6.35
N PRO A 11 -13.08 -2.56 -6.70
CA PRO A 11 -14.31 -2.67 -7.44
C PRO A 11 -15.49 -2.36 -6.50
N GLN A 12 -15.74 -1.07 -6.29
CA GLN A 12 -16.90 -0.52 -5.57
C GLN A 12 -17.04 -1.00 -4.12
N GLU A 13 -16.62 -0.15 -3.18
CA GLU A 13 -16.88 -0.29 -1.74
C GLU A 13 -18.36 -0.60 -1.47
N ARG A 14 -18.60 -1.40 -0.43
CA ARG A 14 -19.96 -1.76 0.00
C ARG A 14 -20.67 -0.66 0.76
N ASP A 15 -19.95 0.35 1.23
CA ASP A 15 -20.55 1.57 1.75
C ASP A 15 -20.68 2.64 0.65
N ASP A 16 -21.64 3.54 0.83
CA ASP A 16 -22.05 4.51 -0.18
C ASP A 16 -21.11 5.73 -0.29
N ASN A 17 -19.90 5.70 0.29
CA ASN A 17 -19.11 6.93 0.49
C ASN A 17 -17.95 7.15 -0.52
N TYR A 18 -17.52 6.14 -1.30
CA TYR A 18 -16.41 6.23 -2.29
C TYR A 18 -15.06 6.68 -1.70
N LEU A 19 -14.88 6.62 -0.39
CA LEU A 19 -13.70 7.10 0.28
C LEU A 19 -12.94 5.91 0.89
N LEU A 20 -11.70 5.74 0.44
CA LEU A 20 -10.86 4.62 0.83
C LEU A 20 -10.38 4.74 2.29
N GLU A 21 -10.44 3.62 3.01
CA GLU A 21 -9.96 3.45 4.40
C GLU A 21 -8.84 2.39 4.53
N PRO A 22 -7.73 2.50 3.79
CA PRO A 22 -6.71 1.50 3.77
C PRO A 22 -5.81 1.53 5.00
N TYR A 23 -5.51 0.35 5.50
CA TYR A 23 -4.53 0.13 6.54
C TYR A 23 -3.56 -1.00 6.15
N GLY A 24 -2.44 -1.08 6.87
CA GLY A 24 -1.41 -2.09 6.64
C GLY A 24 -0.07 -1.46 6.29
N LYS A 25 0.68 -2.09 5.39
CA LYS A 25 2.07 -1.71 5.12
C LYS A 25 2.50 -1.99 3.67
N VAL A 26 3.28 -1.06 3.14
CA VAL A 26 4.05 -1.19 1.90
C VAL A 26 5.53 -1.05 2.22
N TYR A 27 6.35 -1.97 1.72
CA TYR A 27 7.80 -1.98 2.00
C TYR A 27 8.61 -2.60 0.87
N VAL A 28 9.91 -2.28 0.85
CA VAL A 28 10.90 -2.97 0.02
C VAL A 28 11.82 -3.80 0.89
N THR A 29 12.34 -4.90 0.36
CA THR A 29 13.12 -5.87 1.14
C THR A 29 14.29 -6.47 0.35
N ASP A 30 15.28 -6.98 1.09
CA ASP A 30 16.43 -7.77 0.60
C ASP A 30 16.27 -9.24 1.02
N GLY A 31 15.39 -9.98 0.35
CA GLY A 31 15.11 -11.39 0.66
C GLY A 31 14.62 -11.64 2.09
N GLY A 32 13.94 -10.65 2.69
CA GLY A 32 13.45 -10.70 4.06
C GLY A 32 14.48 -10.34 5.14
N LEU A 33 15.75 -10.11 4.77
CA LEU A 33 16.82 -9.80 5.73
C LEU A 33 16.78 -8.35 6.23
N ARG A 34 16.42 -7.43 5.34
CA ARG A 34 16.27 -5.99 5.64
C ARG A 34 15.00 -5.49 4.99
N GLN A 35 14.32 -4.58 5.68
CA GLN A 35 13.10 -3.95 5.18
C GLN A 35 13.17 -2.44 5.35
N THR A 36 12.72 -1.72 4.33
CA THR A 36 12.42 -0.30 4.43
C THR A 36 10.93 -0.10 4.26
N THR A 37 10.24 0.34 5.31
CA THR A 37 8.83 0.73 5.25
C THR A 37 8.68 2.01 4.42
N LEU A 38 7.78 1.97 3.46
CA LEU A 38 7.49 3.06 2.54
C LEU A 38 6.21 3.78 2.94
N TRP A 39 5.21 2.99 3.32
CA TRP A 39 3.97 3.44 3.90
C TRP A 39 3.53 2.41 4.94
N GLU A 40 2.95 2.91 6.02
CA GLU A 40 2.35 2.10 7.07
C GLU A 40 1.23 2.92 7.70
N HIS A 41 0.09 2.27 7.91
CA HIS A 41 -1.02 2.84 8.64
C HIS A 41 -1.65 1.73 9.51
N PRO A 42 -1.85 1.95 10.83
CA PRO A 42 -2.54 0.96 11.66
C PRO A 42 -4.01 0.85 11.24
N GLY A 43 -4.59 -0.35 11.32
CA GLY A 43 -6.07 -0.48 11.30
C GLY A 43 -6.60 0.10 12.60
N LEU A 44 -7.55 1.03 12.51
CA LEU A 44 -8.14 1.73 13.66
C LEU A 44 -9.65 1.49 13.77
N ASP A 45 -10.13 0.42 13.13
CA ASP A 45 -11.54 0.11 12.94
C ASP A 45 -12.26 1.34 12.34
N ILE A 46 -13.46 1.67 12.82
CA ILE A 46 -14.24 2.87 12.47
C ILE A 46 -13.50 4.24 12.60
N ASN A 47 -12.25 4.27 13.06
CA ASN A 47 -11.43 5.48 13.08
C ASN A 47 -10.30 5.47 12.05
N THR A 48 -10.25 4.48 11.15
CA THR A 48 -9.30 4.47 10.04
C THR A 48 -9.61 5.67 9.14
N PRO A 49 -8.64 6.55 8.83
CA PRO A 49 -8.93 7.77 8.10
C PRO A 49 -9.43 7.51 6.68
N THR A 50 -10.53 8.13 6.34
CA THR A 50 -11.06 8.18 4.98
C THR A 50 -10.35 9.29 4.22
N VAL A 51 -9.34 8.96 3.38
CA VAL A 51 -8.69 9.96 2.51
C VAL A 51 -8.70 9.52 1.04
N PRO A 52 -8.87 10.46 0.09
CA PRO A 52 -9.08 10.13 -1.31
C PRO A 52 -7.87 9.50 -2.01
N ARG A 53 -6.69 9.50 -1.37
CA ARG A 53 -5.46 8.89 -1.88
C ARG A 53 -4.45 8.65 -0.76
N TYR A 54 -3.72 7.55 -0.89
CA TYR A 54 -2.62 7.21 -0.01
C TYR A 54 -1.27 7.10 -0.76
N PRO A 55 -0.16 7.46 -0.12
CA PRO A 55 -0.13 8.40 1.01
C PRO A 55 -0.73 9.77 0.62
N GLU A 56 -1.20 10.53 1.60
CA GLU A 56 -1.68 11.90 1.38
C GLU A 56 -0.56 12.75 0.72
N ALA A 57 -0.91 13.72 -0.13
CA ALA A 57 0.11 14.50 -0.84
C ALA A 57 1.02 15.22 0.18
N GLY A 58 2.33 14.92 0.14
CA GLY A 58 3.31 15.47 1.08
C GLY A 58 3.99 14.46 1.99
N PHE A 59 3.68 13.16 1.89
CA PHE A 59 4.48 12.15 2.58
C PHE A 59 5.93 12.15 2.10
N ALA A 60 6.83 12.10 3.07
CA ALA A 60 8.26 12.18 2.85
C ALA A 60 8.77 10.95 2.11
N HIS A 61 9.41 11.19 0.96
CA HIS A 61 10.25 10.23 0.25
C HIS A 61 11.05 9.37 1.25
N ARG A 62 10.78 8.07 1.28
CA ARG A 62 11.55 7.09 2.05
C ARG A 62 12.66 6.53 1.17
N TYR A 63 13.85 6.39 1.73
CA TYR A 63 15.03 5.87 1.05
C TYR A 63 15.38 4.49 1.62
N ALA A 64 15.54 3.50 0.74
CA ALA A 64 16.15 2.24 1.11
C ALA A 64 17.68 2.36 0.99
N ASP A 65 18.40 1.94 2.02
CA ASP A 65 19.87 1.94 2.13
C ASP A 65 20.47 0.54 1.89
N HIS A 66 19.65 -0.37 1.35
CA HIS A 66 20.00 -1.76 1.09
C HIS A 66 19.63 -2.15 -0.35
N LEU A 67 20.12 -3.32 -0.79
CA LEU A 67 19.69 -3.92 -2.05
C LEU A 67 18.19 -4.22 -1.97
N ILE A 68 17.48 -4.04 -3.08
CA ILE A 68 16.05 -4.34 -3.15
C ILE A 68 15.90 -5.54 -4.07
N THR A 69 15.31 -6.61 -3.54
CA THR A 69 14.98 -7.82 -4.29
C THR A 69 13.49 -7.94 -4.53
N GLU A 70 12.67 -7.35 -3.66
CA GLU A 70 11.20 -7.42 -3.73
C GLU A 70 10.55 -6.12 -3.27
N VAL A 71 9.38 -5.84 -3.85
CA VAL A 71 8.45 -4.79 -3.43
C VAL A 71 7.22 -5.50 -2.86
N CYS A 72 6.79 -5.17 -1.65
CA CYS A 72 5.73 -5.88 -0.94
C CYS A 72 4.60 -4.94 -0.50
N ALA A 73 3.38 -5.45 -0.54
CA ALA A 73 2.19 -4.80 0.00
C ALA A 73 1.31 -5.80 0.74
N PHE A 74 0.93 -5.40 1.95
CA PHE A 74 -0.07 -6.06 2.78
C PHE A 74 -1.03 -4.96 3.22
N VAL A 75 -2.10 -4.78 2.45
CA VAL A 75 -3.01 -3.65 2.61
C VAL A 75 -4.43 -4.18 2.64
N GLY A 76 -5.12 -3.88 3.73
CA GLY A 76 -6.56 -4.06 3.87
C GLY A 76 -7.28 -2.72 3.76
N GLU A 77 -8.59 -2.78 3.72
CA GLU A 77 -9.52 -1.65 3.78
C GLU A 77 -10.55 -1.95 4.85
N ASP A 78 -10.69 -1.01 5.79
CA ASP A 78 -11.61 -1.16 6.92
C ASP A 78 -13.06 -1.16 6.43
N ASP A 79 -13.90 -2.01 7.01
CA ASP A 79 -15.35 -1.89 6.83
C ASP A 79 -15.87 -0.98 7.94
N ASP A 80 -16.09 0.28 7.61
CA ASP A 80 -16.66 1.38 8.41
C ASP A 80 -17.85 0.95 9.31
N THR A 81 -18.56 -0.11 8.94
CA THR A 81 -19.72 -0.62 9.67
C THR A 81 -19.39 -1.66 10.74
N GLY A 82 -18.23 -2.32 10.66
CA GLY A 82 -17.86 -3.49 11.46
C GLY A 82 -18.78 -4.69 11.25
N ILE A 83 -19.58 -4.69 10.17
CA ILE A 83 -20.60 -5.71 9.87
C ILE A 83 -20.03 -6.79 8.95
N ASN A 84 -19.17 -6.43 7.99
CA ASN A 84 -18.48 -7.38 7.12
C ASN A 84 -17.00 -7.51 7.50
N ALA A 85 -16.32 -8.42 6.82
CA ALA A 85 -14.87 -8.52 6.90
C ALA A 85 -14.24 -7.46 6.00
N ASP A 86 -13.15 -6.89 6.49
CA ASP A 86 -12.26 -5.97 5.76
C ASP A 86 -11.87 -6.53 4.39
N ASP A 87 -11.87 -5.65 3.39
CA ASP A 87 -11.43 -5.97 2.04
C ASP A 87 -9.89 -6.10 1.99
N VAL A 88 -9.38 -7.05 1.22
CA VAL A 88 -7.94 -7.27 1.07
C VAL A 88 -7.49 -6.72 -0.29
N LEU A 89 -6.98 -5.49 -0.28
CA LEU A 89 -6.52 -4.78 -1.47
C LEU A 89 -5.19 -5.28 -2.02
N ALA A 90 -4.29 -5.75 -1.16
CA ALA A 90 -3.02 -6.36 -1.59
C ALA A 90 -2.47 -7.33 -0.55
N ARG A 91 -1.96 -8.48 -1.01
CA ARG A 91 -1.27 -9.45 -0.16
C ARG A 91 -0.18 -10.17 -0.93
N GLY A 92 1.03 -9.62 -0.91
CA GLY A 92 2.17 -10.29 -1.50
C GLY A 92 3.35 -9.38 -1.80
N CYS A 93 4.26 -9.93 -2.61
CA CYS A 93 5.46 -9.26 -3.07
C CYS A 93 5.68 -9.53 -4.55
N GLU A 94 6.23 -8.54 -5.25
CA GLU A 94 6.68 -8.62 -6.63
C GLU A 94 8.21 -8.52 -6.69
N PRO A 95 8.90 -9.35 -7.50
CA PRO A 95 10.35 -9.24 -7.68
C PRO A 95 10.77 -7.87 -8.21
N PHE A 96 11.86 -7.34 -7.68
CA PHE A 96 12.34 -6.00 -8.05
C PHE A 96 13.05 -6.01 -9.41
N HIS A 97 12.42 -5.39 -10.40
CA HIS A 97 12.96 -5.24 -11.76
C HIS A 97 13.54 -3.85 -12.11
N GLY A 98 13.53 -2.89 -11.17
CA GLY A 98 14.05 -1.53 -11.38
C GLY A 98 13.02 -0.44 -11.05
N PRO A 99 13.36 0.85 -11.23
CA PRO A 99 12.38 1.93 -11.09
C PRO A 99 11.17 1.70 -12.03
N GLY A 100 9.95 1.88 -11.52
CA GLY A 100 8.72 1.60 -12.25
C GLY A 100 7.52 1.40 -11.33
N ALA A 101 6.37 1.08 -11.93
CA ALA A 101 5.16 0.73 -11.21
C ALA A 101 5.12 -0.77 -10.93
N TYR A 102 4.74 -1.14 -9.70
CA TYR A 102 4.59 -2.49 -9.21
C TYR A 102 3.15 -2.68 -8.77
N ASN A 103 2.47 -3.63 -9.39
CA ASN A 103 1.09 -3.92 -9.09
C ASN A 103 1.01 -5.17 -8.22
N ILE A 104 0.53 -5.02 -6.99
CA ILE A 104 0.40 -6.14 -6.05
C ILE A 104 -1.08 -6.41 -5.85
N PRO A 105 -1.61 -7.54 -6.36
CA PRO A 105 -3.02 -7.85 -6.26
C PRO A 105 -3.40 -8.35 -4.86
N GLY A 106 -4.65 -8.13 -4.49
CA GLY A 106 -5.35 -8.80 -3.41
C GLY A 106 -6.64 -9.46 -3.95
N PRO A 107 -7.33 -10.27 -3.13
CA PRO A 107 -8.64 -10.83 -3.48
C PRO A 107 -9.68 -9.78 -3.88
N ASP A 108 -9.61 -8.59 -3.27
CA ASP A 108 -10.66 -7.58 -3.36
C ASP A 108 -10.17 -6.29 -4.06
N GLY A 109 -8.91 -6.25 -4.50
CA GLY A 109 -8.35 -5.07 -5.15
C GLY A 109 -6.91 -5.23 -5.65
N GLU A 110 -6.27 -4.10 -5.87
CA GLU A 110 -4.87 -4.02 -6.27
C GLU A 110 -4.23 -2.75 -5.70
N VAL A 111 -2.97 -2.85 -5.31
CA VAL A 111 -2.12 -1.72 -4.91
C VAL A 111 -1.02 -1.52 -5.94
N THR A 112 -0.99 -0.35 -6.59
CA THR A 112 0.12 0.05 -7.47
C THR A 112 1.14 0.89 -6.73
N ILE A 113 2.36 0.39 -6.56
CA ILE A 113 3.50 1.06 -5.93
C ILE A 113 4.43 1.62 -7.01
N THR A 114 4.67 2.93 -7.05
CA THR A 114 5.63 3.51 -8.01
C THR A 114 6.98 3.79 -7.37
N VAL A 115 8.02 3.13 -7.86
CA VAL A 115 9.41 3.22 -7.42
C VAL A 115 10.23 4.11 -8.36
N TYR A 116 10.95 5.08 -7.80
CA TYR A 116 11.77 6.05 -8.52
C TYR A 116 13.24 5.95 -8.13
N HIS A 117 14.11 6.07 -9.12
CA HIS A 117 15.51 6.38 -8.89
C HIS A 117 15.65 7.88 -8.66
N ILE A 118 16.16 8.27 -7.48
CA ILE A 118 16.55 9.65 -7.20
C ILE A 118 18.08 9.65 -7.21
N SER A 119 18.65 10.44 -8.12
CA SER A 119 20.08 10.69 -8.29
C SER A 119 20.48 12.02 -7.67
#